data_AF-A0A8X8BAM7-F1
#
_entry.id   AF-A0A8X8BAM7-F1
#
_cell.length_a   1.000
_cell.length_b   1.000
_cell.length_c   1.000
_cell.angle_alpha   90.00
_cell.angle_beta   90.00
_cell.angle_gamma   90.00
#
_symmetry.space_group_name_H-M   'P 1'
#
loop_
_entity.id
_entity.type
_entity.pdbx_description
1 polymer ?
#
loop_
_entity_poly.entity_id
_entity_poly.type
_entity_poly.pdbx_seq_one_letter_code
_entity_poly.pdbx_strand_id
1 'polypeptide(L)'
;MEGVMSSMDLAREALKRKRELETSVDSPPPACTEHQETDPVKGAKGYNVYGSMNRTYDDVGVFNVPLTPTTILMGKAGLHSYNSHEGRSLLFKSVTRARARFPPMNYYVTMEAIDPDSSSPVTIEACVCHASSNNANLTLITTSCCIQGSKEDSSSWDEDGVDLLYRGVMPKWLDDGTEKHLKYYEVKESELQENEWLHIYAHVAAYSEWSNRVVDYFPLKIEKVMVQTMEHVEPNVNTFKSSSGIFYISFKTCGGLNCRGIIRQTMDGRPQHVCLEAVCEIDK
;
A
#
# COMPACT_ATOMS: atom_id res chain seq x y z
N MET A 1 -42.68 -17.44 30.47
CA MET A 1 -42.99 -16.29 29.60
C MET A 1 -41.76 -15.42 29.58
N GLU A 2 -40.87 -15.68 28.64
CA GLU A 2 -39.72 -14.79 28.40
C GLU A 2 -40.22 -13.63 27.53
N GLY A 3 -40.06 -12.41 28.05
CA GLY A 3 -40.51 -11.19 27.38
C GLY A 3 -39.60 -10.89 26.18
N VAL A 4 -40.16 -10.92 24.98
CA VAL A 4 -39.48 -10.45 23.76
C VAL A 4 -39.35 -8.94 23.86
N MET A 5 -38.12 -8.44 23.94
CA MET A 5 -37.84 -7.01 23.88
C MET A 5 -38.29 -6.43 22.53
N SER A 6 -38.96 -5.28 22.58
CA SER A 6 -39.40 -4.58 21.37
C SER A 6 -38.20 -4.08 20.57
N SER A 7 -38.34 -4.00 19.25
CA SER A 7 -37.32 -3.47 18.34
C SER A 7 -36.85 -2.06 18.71
N MET A 8 -37.69 -1.25 19.38
CA MET A 8 -37.29 0.07 19.86
C MET A 8 -36.39 0.00 21.11
N ASP A 9 -36.55 -1.03 21.94
CA ASP A 9 -35.73 -1.21 23.14
C ASP A 9 -34.32 -1.70 22.77
N LEU A 10 -34.22 -2.57 21.76
CA LEU A 10 -32.95 -2.95 21.15
C LEU A 10 -32.21 -1.74 20.55
N ALA A 11 -32.93 -0.85 19.86
CA ALA A 11 -32.34 0.36 19.28
C ALA A 11 -31.83 1.33 20.37
N ARG A 12 -32.56 1.47 21.49
CA ARG A 12 -32.12 2.29 22.62
C ARG A 12 -30.91 1.71 23.33
N GLU A 13 -30.85 0.39 23.49
CA GLU A 13 -29.71 -0.28 24.11
C GLU A 13 -28.46 -0.22 23.25
N ALA A 14 -28.60 -0.35 21.92
CA ALA A 14 -27.52 -0.14 20.96
C ALA A 14 -26.97 1.30 21.00
N LEU A 15 -27.85 2.30 21.09
CA LEU A 15 -27.45 3.71 21.19
C LEU A 15 -26.74 4.00 22.53
N LYS A 16 -27.13 3.33 23.60
CA LYS A 16 -26.51 3.44 24.92
C LYS A 16 -25.10 2.83 24.92
N ARG A 17 -24.93 1.62 24.37
CA ARG A 17 -23.60 0.99 24.22
C ARG A 17 -22.67 1.79 23.32
N LYS A 18 -23.19 2.43 22.27
CA LYS A 18 -22.39 3.31 21.39
C LYS A 18 -21.83 4.52 22.15
N ARG A 19 -22.63 5.17 23.00
CA ARG A 19 -22.14 6.27 23.85
C ARG A 19 -21.14 5.83 24.91
N GLU A 20 -21.35 4.65 25.50
CA GLU A 20 -20.42 4.10 26.51
C GLU A 20 -19.05 3.74 25.89
N LEU A 21 -19.02 3.28 24.64
CA LEU A 21 -17.80 3.06 23.85
C LEU A 21 -17.11 4.38 23.46
N GLU A 22 -17.87 5.42 23.12
CA GLU A 22 -17.34 6.74 22.77
C GLU A 22 -16.75 7.48 24.00
N THR A 23 -17.26 7.24 25.21
CA THR A 23 -16.70 7.82 26.46
C THR A 23 -15.47 7.10 27.02
N SER A 24 -15.08 5.96 26.45
CA SER A 24 -13.94 5.14 26.91
C SER A 24 -12.62 5.50 26.22
N VAL A 25 -12.65 6.33 25.18
CA VAL A 25 -11.48 6.71 24.37
C VAL A 25 -11.03 8.12 24.74
N ASP A 26 -10.57 8.31 25.98
CA ASP A 26 -9.91 9.55 26.40
C ASP A 26 -8.59 9.27 27.13
N SER A 27 -7.85 8.29 26.61
CA SER A 27 -6.41 8.17 26.90
C SER A 27 -5.66 8.86 25.76
N PRO A 28 -4.85 9.90 26.04
CA PRO A 28 -4.09 10.57 25.01
C PRO A 28 -3.10 9.61 24.34
N PRO A 29 -2.84 9.74 23.03
CA PRO A 29 -1.81 8.97 22.36
C PRO A 29 -0.44 9.23 23.00
N PRO A 30 0.48 8.25 22.98
CA PRO A 30 1.84 8.46 23.47
C PRO A 30 2.47 9.64 22.71
N ALA A 31 3.00 10.61 23.47
CA ALA A 31 3.61 11.81 22.92
C ALA A 31 4.76 11.44 21.97
N CYS A 32 4.70 11.97 20.75
CA CYS A 32 5.84 11.96 19.83
C CYS A 32 6.99 12.75 20.47
N THR A 33 8.18 12.17 20.52
CA THR A 33 9.39 12.89 20.92
C THR A 33 9.71 13.95 19.87
N GLU A 34 9.55 15.22 20.24
CA GLU A 34 10.07 16.35 19.48
C GLU A 34 11.59 16.23 19.38
N HIS A 35 12.12 16.11 18.17
CA HIS A 35 13.54 16.26 17.91
C HIS A 35 13.78 17.57 17.17
N GLN A 36 14.62 18.42 17.78
CA GLN A 36 15.07 19.68 17.22
C GLN A 36 15.77 19.46 15.87
N GLU A 37 15.35 20.28 14.92
CA GLU A 37 15.88 20.42 13.58
C GLU A 37 17.37 20.80 13.63
N THR A 38 18.22 19.97 13.00
CA THR A 38 19.60 20.36 12.68
C THR A 38 19.82 20.16 11.19
N ASP A 39 20.33 21.22 10.54
CA ASP A 39 20.53 21.35 9.09
C ASP A 39 21.20 20.11 8.45
N PRO A 40 20.71 19.60 7.31
CA PRO A 40 21.36 18.51 6.61
C PRO A 40 22.55 19.04 5.78
N VAL A 41 23.76 18.68 6.21
CA VAL A 41 24.96 18.76 5.39
C VAL A 41 24.78 17.89 4.14
N LYS A 42 24.95 18.52 2.98
CA LYS A 42 24.98 17.89 1.65
C LYS A 42 25.95 16.70 1.62
N GLY A 43 25.43 15.56 1.19
CA GLY A 43 26.20 14.46 0.61
C GLY A 43 26.43 13.28 1.55
N ALA A 44 25.53 12.29 1.50
CA ALA A 44 25.85 10.93 1.90
C ALA A 44 25.32 9.96 0.84
N LYS A 45 26.27 9.22 0.27
CA LYS A 45 26.11 8.21 -0.77
C LYS A 45 25.31 7.02 -0.24
N GLY A 46 24.66 6.31 -1.15
CA GLY A 46 23.81 5.15 -0.88
C GLY A 46 24.38 4.20 0.18
N TYR A 47 23.55 3.91 1.18
CA TYR A 47 23.90 2.98 2.25
C TYR A 47 23.63 1.56 1.78
N ASN A 48 24.72 0.86 1.46
CA ASN A 48 24.77 -0.60 1.43
C ASN A 48 24.45 -1.13 2.84
N VAL A 49 23.25 -1.66 3.04
CA VAL A 49 22.96 -2.55 4.17
C VAL A 49 23.07 -3.98 3.66
N TYR A 50 24.30 -4.44 3.45
CA TYR A 50 24.61 -5.86 3.40
C TYR A 50 25.35 -6.21 4.68
N GLY A 51 24.60 -6.68 5.68
CA GLY A 51 25.19 -7.47 6.75
C GLY A 51 25.88 -8.68 6.12
N SER A 52 27.18 -8.80 6.35
CA SER A 52 28.02 -9.91 5.91
C SER A 52 27.45 -11.26 6.38
N MET A 53 26.72 -11.95 5.50
CA MET A 53 26.47 -13.39 5.61
C MET A 53 27.41 -14.11 4.64
N ASN A 54 28.43 -14.76 5.20
CA ASN A 54 29.30 -15.69 4.49
C ASN A 54 28.45 -16.83 3.89
N ARG A 55 28.29 -16.84 2.56
CA ARG A 55 27.60 -17.91 1.82
C ARG A 55 28.58 -18.96 1.34
N THR A 56 28.22 -20.22 1.54
CA THR A 56 28.50 -21.27 0.55
C THR A 56 27.34 -21.26 -0.45
N TYR A 57 27.66 -21.25 -1.75
CA TYR A 57 26.78 -20.89 -2.86
C TYR A 57 25.87 -22.01 -3.38
N ASP A 58 25.52 -23.00 -2.55
CA ASP A 58 24.87 -24.24 -3.02
C ASP A 58 23.46 -24.51 -2.48
N ASP A 59 22.83 -23.57 -1.77
CA ASP A 59 21.45 -23.77 -1.29
C ASP A 59 20.48 -22.75 -1.92
N VAL A 60 19.79 -23.19 -2.99
CA VAL A 60 18.66 -22.49 -3.62
C VAL A 60 17.44 -22.65 -2.69
N GLY A 61 17.56 -22.14 -1.47
CA GLY A 61 16.57 -22.30 -0.42
C GLY A 61 15.56 -21.16 -0.38
N VAL A 62 14.35 -21.49 0.08
CA VAL A 62 13.38 -20.51 0.58
C VAL A 62 13.59 -20.42 2.09
N PHE A 63 13.92 -19.25 2.60
CA PHE A 63 14.25 -19.05 4.01
C PHE A 63 13.23 -18.15 4.70
N ASN A 64 12.93 -18.39 5.97
CA ASN A 64 12.11 -17.47 6.76
C ASN A 64 12.85 -16.15 6.98
N VAL A 65 12.14 -15.03 6.87
CA VAL A 65 12.67 -13.69 7.14
C VAL A 65 11.88 -12.99 8.24
N PRO A 66 12.50 -12.05 8.99
CA PRO A 66 11.80 -11.30 10.02
C PRO A 66 10.63 -10.48 9.45
N LEU A 67 9.63 -10.23 10.29
CA LEU A 67 8.52 -9.34 9.97
C LEU A 67 8.96 -7.89 10.17
N THR A 68 9.42 -7.27 9.09
CA THR A 68 9.88 -5.88 9.04
C THR A 68 8.84 -4.97 8.37
N PRO A 69 8.97 -3.63 8.47
CA PRO A 69 8.15 -2.69 7.70
C PRO A 69 8.11 -3.02 6.20
N THR A 70 9.22 -3.50 5.61
CA THR A 70 9.28 -3.99 4.22
C THR A 70 8.29 -5.13 3.97
N THR A 71 8.33 -6.18 4.80
CA THR A 71 7.46 -7.36 4.62
C THR A 71 5.99 -7.03 4.86
N ILE A 72 5.71 -6.09 5.77
CA ILE A 72 4.35 -5.57 6.00
C ILE A 72 3.86 -4.80 4.78
N LEU A 73 4.69 -3.94 4.19
CA LEU A 73 4.36 -3.23 2.96
C LEU A 73 4.11 -4.20 1.80
N MET A 74 4.95 -5.22 1.64
CA MET A 74 4.77 -6.28 0.64
C MET A 74 3.48 -7.06 0.85
N GLY A 75 3.12 -7.35 2.11
CA GLY A 75 1.81 -7.91 2.44
C GLY A 75 0.67 -7.01 1.94
N LYS A 76 0.70 -5.72 2.30
CA LYS A 76 -0.31 -4.75 1.83
C LYS A 76 -0.39 -4.67 0.30
N ALA A 77 0.75 -4.64 -0.39
CA ALA A 77 0.80 -4.63 -1.86
C ALA A 77 0.23 -5.92 -2.47
N GLY A 78 0.51 -7.09 -1.86
CA GLY A 78 -0.08 -8.37 -2.26
C GLY A 78 -1.59 -8.42 -2.05
N LEU A 79 -2.09 -7.89 -0.93
CA LEU A 79 -3.52 -7.79 -0.67
C LEU A 79 -4.24 -6.86 -1.64
N HIS A 80 -3.61 -5.73 -1.98
CA HIS A 80 -4.13 -4.80 -2.99
C HIS A 80 -4.29 -5.49 -4.34
N SER A 81 -3.26 -6.22 -4.79
CA SER A 81 -3.32 -7.02 -6.01
C SER A 81 -4.44 -8.07 -5.97
N TYR A 82 -4.59 -8.79 -4.84
CA TYR A 82 -5.68 -9.77 -4.68
C TYR A 82 -7.06 -9.12 -4.77
N ASN A 83 -7.28 -8.05 -4.01
CA ASN A 83 -8.54 -7.30 -4.00
C ASN A 83 -8.89 -6.73 -5.37
N SER A 84 -7.88 -6.26 -6.10
CA SER A 84 -8.00 -5.75 -7.47
C SER A 84 -8.41 -6.86 -8.45
N HIS A 85 -7.77 -8.02 -8.36
CA HIS A 85 -8.03 -9.15 -9.26
C HIS A 85 -9.41 -9.79 -9.02
N GLU A 86 -9.75 -10.05 -7.75
CA GLU A 86 -10.96 -10.76 -7.36
C GLU A 86 -12.18 -9.84 -7.18
N GLY A 87 -12.01 -8.53 -7.36
CA GLY A 87 -13.07 -7.54 -7.12
C GLY A 87 -13.54 -7.52 -5.65
N ARG A 88 -12.63 -7.79 -4.71
CA ARG A 88 -12.89 -7.85 -3.26
C ARG A 88 -12.38 -6.60 -2.55
N SER A 89 -12.87 -6.35 -1.33
CA SER A 89 -12.39 -5.25 -0.47
C SER A 89 -12.01 -5.76 0.91
N LEU A 90 -11.13 -6.77 0.94
CA LEU A 90 -10.60 -7.32 2.20
C LEU A 90 -9.68 -6.30 2.88
N LEU A 91 -9.79 -6.19 4.20
CA LEU A 91 -9.01 -5.27 5.02
C LEU A 91 -7.75 -5.95 5.54
N PHE A 92 -6.60 -5.28 5.45
CA PHE A 92 -5.34 -5.81 5.95
C PHE A 92 -5.36 -5.93 7.48
N LYS A 93 -5.05 -7.11 8.03
CA LYS A 93 -4.93 -7.31 9.48
C LYS A 93 -3.47 -7.38 9.92
N SER A 94 -2.71 -8.34 9.40
CA SER A 94 -1.31 -8.54 9.79
C SER A 94 -0.57 -9.45 8.82
N VAL A 95 0.75 -9.34 8.78
CA VAL A 95 1.61 -10.39 8.21
C VAL A 95 1.88 -11.43 9.29
N THR A 96 1.68 -12.70 8.97
CA THR A 96 1.92 -13.82 9.90
C THR A 96 3.20 -14.57 9.59
N ARG A 97 3.65 -14.54 8.32
CA ARG A 97 4.87 -15.21 7.88
C ARG A 97 5.44 -14.52 6.66
N ALA A 98 6.76 -14.42 6.60
CA ALA A 98 7.46 -13.97 5.41
C ALA A 98 8.63 -14.92 5.12
N ARG A 99 8.80 -15.26 3.85
CA ARG A 99 9.90 -16.07 3.35
C ARG A 99 10.56 -15.37 2.17
N ALA A 100 11.86 -15.53 2.00
CA ALA A 100 12.59 -15.00 0.86
C ALA A 100 13.29 -16.12 0.10
N ARG A 101 13.31 -16.01 -1.23
CA ARG A 101 14.14 -16.82 -2.13
C ARG A 101 15.18 -15.93 -2.79
N PHE A 102 16.38 -16.48 -2.99
CA PHE A 102 17.47 -15.83 -3.71
C PHE A 102 18.17 -16.82 -4.65
N PRO A 103 18.65 -16.40 -5.83
CA PRO A 103 18.19 -15.30 -6.69
C PRO A 103 17.06 -15.72 -7.68
N PRO A 104 16.22 -14.78 -8.19
CA PRO A 104 16.10 -13.38 -7.80
C PRO A 104 15.44 -13.23 -6.41
N MET A 105 15.50 -12.02 -5.83
CA MET A 105 14.91 -11.69 -4.53
C MET A 105 13.38 -11.67 -4.62
N ASN A 106 12.74 -12.78 -4.23
CA ASN A 106 11.28 -12.89 -4.14
C ASN A 106 10.88 -13.06 -2.68
N TYR A 107 9.87 -12.31 -2.24
CA TYR A 107 9.27 -12.44 -0.93
C TYR A 107 7.92 -13.14 -1.03
N TYR A 108 7.79 -14.28 -0.37
CA TYR A 108 6.52 -14.98 -0.16
C TYR A 108 5.96 -14.55 1.18
N VAL A 109 4.96 -13.69 1.17
CA VAL A 109 4.34 -13.11 2.36
C VAL A 109 2.98 -13.75 2.57
N THR A 110 2.79 -14.35 3.73
CA THR A 110 1.50 -14.84 4.23
C THR A 110 0.91 -13.78 5.16
N MET A 111 -0.35 -13.39 4.93
CA MET A 111 -1.04 -12.35 5.69
C MET A 111 -2.46 -12.76 6.02
N GLU A 112 -2.98 -12.21 7.11
CA GLU A 112 -4.40 -12.27 7.43
C GLU A 112 -5.09 -11.01 6.90
N ALA A 113 -6.27 -11.22 6.32
CA ALA A 113 -7.18 -10.16 5.91
C ALA A 113 -8.57 -10.40 6.53
N ILE A 114 -9.27 -9.32 6.82
CA ILE A 114 -10.64 -9.36 7.36
C ILE A 114 -11.59 -9.09 6.19
N ASP A 115 -12.52 -10.00 5.98
CA ASP A 115 -13.67 -9.75 5.11
C ASP A 115 -14.75 -9.03 5.93
N PRO A 116 -15.15 -7.79 5.58
CA PRO A 116 -16.20 -7.06 6.30
C PRO A 116 -17.51 -7.83 6.44
N ASP A 117 -17.78 -8.75 5.49
CA ASP A 117 -19.01 -9.56 5.46
C ASP A 117 -18.86 -10.90 6.20
N SER A 118 -17.68 -11.21 6.74
CA SER A 118 -17.38 -12.46 7.45
C SER A 118 -16.87 -12.21 8.87
N SER A 119 -17.15 -13.14 9.77
CA SER A 119 -16.61 -13.11 11.14
C SER A 119 -15.20 -13.68 11.25
N SER A 120 -14.69 -14.36 10.22
CA SER A 120 -13.41 -15.09 10.26
C SER A 120 -12.37 -14.47 9.31
N PRO A 121 -11.12 -14.26 9.78
CA PRO A 121 -10.04 -13.82 8.91
C PRO A 121 -9.74 -14.82 7.79
N VAL A 122 -9.44 -14.30 6.61
CA VAL A 122 -8.94 -15.07 5.45
C VAL A 122 -7.42 -14.98 5.43
N THR A 123 -6.75 -16.08 5.10
CA THR A 123 -5.30 -16.09 4.93
C THR A 123 -4.93 -16.03 3.45
N ILE A 124 -4.10 -15.05 3.09
CA ILE A 124 -3.63 -14.80 1.72
C ILE A 124 -2.12 -14.98 1.67
N GLU A 125 -1.64 -15.64 0.61
CA GLU A 125 -0.23 -15.72 0.28
C GLU A 125 0.05 -14.93 -1.00
N ALA A 126 1.06 -14.06 -0.96
CA ALA A 126 1.49 -13.28 -2.10
C ALA A 126 2.99 -13.43 -2.36
N CYS A 127 3.38 -13.43 -3.63
CA CYS A 127 4.77 -13.34 -4.06
C CYS A 127 5.01 -11.91 -4.55
N VAL A 128 5.87 -11.18 -3.85
CA VAL A 128 6.23 -9.80 -4.15
C VAL A 128 7.75 -9.69 -4.27
N CYS A 129 8.24 -9.06 -5.33
CA CYS A 129 9.66 -8.77 -5.49
C CYS A 129 9.91 -7.27 -5.51
N HIS A 130 11.12 -6.91 -5.08
CA HIS A 130 11.63 -5.56 -5.21
C HIS A 130 12.46 -5.49 -6.49
N ALA A 131 12.08 -4.62 -7.42
CA ALA A 131 12.81 -4.38 -8.65
C ALA A 131 13.60 -3.06 -8.56
N SER A 132 14.79 -3.02 -9.15
CA SER A 132 15.51 -1.76 -9.36
C SER A 132 14.95 -1.10 -10.62
N SER A 133 14.42 0.12 -10.49
CA SER A 133 14.05 0.98 -11.62
C SER A 133 14.96 2.20 -11.63
N ASN A 134 15.46 2.61 -12.80
CA ASN A 134 16.20 3.88 -12.93
C ASN A 134 15.28 5.10 -12.83
N ASN A 135 13.96 4.88 -12.84
CA ASN A 135 12.95 5.93 -12.98
C ASN A 135 12.15 6.16 -11.69
N ALA A 136 12.24 5.26 -10.71
CA ALA A 136 11.50 5.31 -9.46
C ALA A 136 12.42 4.99 -8.26
N ASN A 137 12.09 5.51 -7.09
CA ASN A 137 12.84 5.23 -5.86
C ASN A 137 12.51 3.84 -5.30
N LEU A 138 11.32 3.32 -5.60
CA LEU A 138 10.84 2.02 -5.18
C LEU A 138 10.00 1.39 -6.30
N THR A 139 10.22 0.10 -6.55
CA THR A 139 9.37 -0.71 -7.44
C THR A 139 9.00 -2.02 -6.75
N LEU A 140 7.71 -2.23 -6.55
CA LEU A 140 7.14 -3.46 -6.00
C LEU A 140 6.35 -4.17 -7.09
N ILE A 141 6.68 -5.44 -7.35
CA ILE A 141 5.97 -6.26 -8.32
C ILE A 141 5.36 -7.45 -7.59
N THR A 142 4.03 -7.54 -7.60
CA THR A 142 3.29 -8.72 -7.17
C THR A 142 3.12 -9.63 -8.37
N THR A 143 3.58 -10.89 -8.30
CA THR A 143 3.48 -11.88 -9.40
C THR A 143 2.53 -13.04 -9.09
N SER A 144 2.02 -13.11 -7.86
CA SER A 144 0.95 -14.04 -7.49
C SER A 144 0.32 -13.59 -6.17
N CYS A 145 -0.98 -13.78 -6.02
CA CYS A 145 -1.67 -13.57 -4.75
C CYS A 145 -2.91 -14.47 -4.68
N CYS A 146 -3.01 -15.34 -3.67
CA CYS A 146 -4.12 -16.27 -3.58
C CYS A 146 -4.49 -16.59 -2.14
N ILE A 147 -5.71 -17.09 -1.93
CA ILE A 147 -6.08 -17.69 -0.64
C ILE A 147 -5.18 -18.90 -0.40
N GLN A 148 -4.63 -19.00 0.81
CA GLN A 148 -3.74 -20.09 1.17
C GLN A 148 -4.39 -21.46 0.90
N GLY A 149 -3.68 -22.31 0.15
CA GLY A 149 -4.17 -23.63 -0.27
C GLY A 149 -4.78 -23.66 -1.68
N SER A 150 -4.99 -22.50 -2.31
CA SER A 150 -5.23 -22.43 -3.75
C SER A 150 -3.96 -22.85 -4.51
N LYS A 151 -4.13 -23.55 -5.64
CA LYS A 151 -3.02 -23.87 -6.55
C LYS A 151 -3.07 -22.88 -7.69
N GLU A 152 -2.14 -21.94 -7.67
CA GLU A 152 -2.01 -20.96 -8.74
C GLU A 152 -0.55 -20.88 -9.18
N ASP A 153 -0.35 -21.00 -10.49
CA ASP A 153 0.98 -20.98 -11.07
C ASP A 153 1.49 -19.55 -11.10
N SER A 154 2.51 -19.26 -10.29
CA SER A 154 3.20 -17.98 -10.34
C SER A 154 3.97 -17.87 -11.65
N SER A 155 3.66 -16.85 -12.46
CA SER A 155 4.40 -16.56 -13.68
C SER A 155 5.32 -15.36 -13.48
N SER A 156 6.35 -15.20 -14.33
CA SER A 156 7.23 -14.04 -14.26
C SER A 156 6.53 -12.79 -14.80
N TRP A 157 6.89 -11.63 -14.24
CA TRP A 157 6.49 -10.33 -14.78
C TRP A 157 6.89 -10.18 -16.25
N ASP A 158 5.97 -9.66 -17.06
CA ASP A 158 6.13 -9.47 -18.49
C ASP A 158 6.26 -7.98 -18.84
N GLU A 159 7.48 -7.47 -18.90
CA GLU A 159 7.73 -6.05 -19.20
C GLU A 159 7.14 -5.64 -20.55
N ASP A 160 7.06 -6.55 -21.51
CA ASP A 160 6.51 -6.30 -22.84
C ASP A 160 4.97 -6.27 -22.86
N GLY A 161 4.32 -6.83 -21.84
CA GLY A 161 2.87 -6.75 -21.64
C GLY A 161 2.36 -5.41 -21.09
N VAL A 162 3.25 -4.57 -20.53
CA VAL A 162 2.88 -3.28 -19.94
C VAL A 162 2.49 -2.27 -21.02
N ASP A 163 1.38 -1.56 -20.87
CA ASP A 163 0.99 -0.52 -21.83
C ASP A 163 2.08 0.58 -21.96
N LEU A 164 2.48 0.88 -23.19
CA LEU A 164 3.49 1.87 -23.54
C LEU A 164 3.19 3.27 -22.95
N LEU A 165 1.92 3.62 -22.76
CA LEU A 165 1.47 4.88 -22.15
C LEU A 165 1.93 5.03 -20.70
N TYR A 166 2.19 3.92 -20.02
CA TYR A 166 2.63 3.88 -18.62
C TYR A 166 4.08 3.41 -18.46
N ARG A 167 4.88 3.38 -19.53
CA ARG A 167 6.32 3.11 -19.45
C ARG A 167 7.14 4.40 -19.36
N GLY A 168 8.41 4.27 -18.95
CA GLY A 168 9.40 5.35 -19.00
C GLY A 168 9.61 6.07 -17.67
N VAL A 169 10.07 7.32 -17.74
CA VAL A 169 10.43 8.14 -16.56
C VAL A 169 9.19 8.43 -15.72
N MET A 170 9.31 8.41 -14.39
CA MET A 170 8.22 8.83 -13.50
C MET A 170 7.86 10.30 -13.77
N PRO A 171 6.58 10.66 -13.83
CA PRO A 171 6.19 12.04 -14.05
C PRO A 171 6.59 12.90 -12.86
N LYS A 172 6.64 14.21 -13.09
CA LYS A 172 6.81 15.20 -12.02
C LYS A 172 5.46 15.49 -11.37
N TRP A 173 5.50 16.09 -10.18
CA TRP A 173 4.30 16.60 -9.54
C TRP A 173 3.55 17.60 -10.42
N LEU A 174 2.24 17.74 -10.19
CA LEU A 174 1.36 18.60 -10.96
C LEU A 174 1.64 20.08 -10.68
N ASP A 175 1.72 20.90 -11.73
CA ASP A 175 1.75 22.36 -11.59
C ASP A 175 0.36 22.91 -11.27
N ASP A 176 0.30 24.05 -10.58
CA ASP A 176 -0.95 24.74 -10.24
C ASP A 176 -1.81 24.98 -11.49
N GLY A 177 -3.05 24.48 -11.45
CA GLY A 177 -4.02 24.61 -12.55
C GLY A 177 -4.02 23.47 -13.57
N THR A 178 -3.03 22.57 -13.54
CA THR A 178 -2.98 21.35 -14.37
C THR A 178 -4.13 20.39 -14.05
N GLU A 179 -4.63 20.46 -12.81
CA GLU A 179 -5.77 19.67 -12.29
C GLU A 179 -7.07 19.86 -13.10
N LYS A 180 -7.19 20.98 -13.83
CA LYS A 180 -8.38 21.29 -14.64
C LYS A 180 -8.40 20.57 -16.00
N HIS A 181 -7.32 19.87 -16.36
CA HIS A 181 -7.32 19.09 -17.59
C HIS A 181 -8.18 17.84 -17.44
N LEU A 182 -8.98 17.53 -18.46
CA LEU A 182 -9.92 16.40 -18.50
C LEU A 182 -9.30 15.02 -18.23
N LYS A 183 -7.98 14.90 -18.27
CA LYS A 183 -7.22 13.67 -17.99
C LYS A 183 -6.92 13.45 -16.51
N TYR A 184 -7.24 14.40 -15.64
CA TYR A 184 -7.07 14.29 -14.20
C TYR A 184 -8.43 14.25 -13.50
N TYR A 185 -8.50 13.39 -12.49
CA TYR A 185 -9.65 13.24 -11.62
C TYR A 185 -9.23 13.47 -10.17
N GLU A 186 -9.91 14.38 -9.48
CA GLU A 186 -9.75 14.57 -8.05
C GLU A 186 -10.66 13.59 -7.30
N VAL A 187 -10.05 12.74 -6.48
CA VAL A 187 -10.77 11.78 -5.64
C VAL A 187 -11.50 12.53 -4.54
N LYS A 188 -12.81 12.30 -4.42
CA LYS A 188 -13.62 12.91 -3.37
C LYS A 188 -13.37 12.23 -2.02
N GLU A 189 -13.59 12.96 -0.94
CA GLU A 189 -13.44 12.43 0.42
C GLU A 189 -14.28 11.16 0.66
N SER A 190 -15.51 11.09 0.14
CA SER A 190 -16.35 9.90 0.25
C SER A 190 -15.74 8.69 -0.46
N GLU A 191 -15.13 8.91 -1.63
CA GLU A 191 -14.47 7.84 -2.39
C GLU A 191 -13.16 7.40 -1.71
N LEU A 192 -12.43 8.33 -1.09
CA LEU A 192 -11.24 8.03 -0.30
C LEU A 192 -11.58 7.11 0.88
N GLN A 193 -12.68 7.38 1.58
CA GLN A 193 -13.17 6.55 2.69
C GLN A 193 -13.60 5.14 2.23
N GLU A 194 -14.21 5.02 1.05
CA GLU A 194 -14.58 3.73 0.45
C GLU A 194 -13.37 2.97 -0.11
N ASN A 195 -12.28 3.67 -0.42
CA ASN A 195 -11.10 3.14 -1.09
C ASN A 195 -9.85 3.20 -0.19
N GLU A 196 -9.90 2.47 0.93
CA GLU A 196 -8.78 2.41 1.88
C GLU A 196 -7.45 1.94 1.24
N TRP A 197 -7.49 1.28 0.09
CA TRP A 197 -6.29 0.89 -0.66
C TRP A 197 -5.46 2.10 -1.13
N LEU A 198 -6.04 3.31 -1.23
CA LEU A 198 -5.28 4.54 -1.49
C LEU A 198 -4.28 4.86 -0.35
N HIS A 199 -4.55 4.41 0.89
CA HIS A 199 -3.58 4.49 1.97
C HIS A 199 -2.37 3.57 1.74
N ILE A 200 -2.54 2.46 1.01
CA ILE A 200 -1.41 1.60 0.62
C ILE A 200 -0.47 2.39 -0.28
N TYR A 201 -1.01 3.20 -1.20
CA TYR A 201 -0.18 4.02 -2.11
C TYR A 201 0.58 5.12 -1.38
N ALA A 202 -0.06 5.79 -0.42
CA ALA A 202 0.64 6.72 0.47
C ALA A 202 1.77 6.03 1.23
N HIS A 203 1.54 4.80 1.74
CA HIS A 203 2.57 4.01 2.41
C HIS A 203 3.72 3.61 1.48
N VAL A 204 3.43 3.21 0.23
CA VAL A 204 4.45 2.87 -0.77
C VAL A 204 5.28 4.10 -1.13
N ALA A 205 4.64 5.27 -1.32
CA ALA A 205 5.36 6.52 -1.56
C ALA A 205 6.27 6.88 -0.38
N ALA A 206 5.75 6.88 0.84
CA ALA A 206 6.54 7.16 2.05
C ALA A 206 7.72 6.18 2.22
N TYR A 207 7.51 4.90 1.94
CA TYR A 207 8.58 3.89 1.99
C TYR A 207 9.66 4.14 0.94
N SER A 208 9.31 4.71 -0.22
CA SER A 208 10.28 5.06 -1.26
C SER A 208 11.27 6.15 -0.83
N GLU A 209 10.92 6.97 0.17
CA GLU A 209 11.79 8.00 0.74
C GLU A 209 12.54 7.50 1.98
N TRP A 210 11.81 6.96 2.96
CA TRP A 210 12.40 6.64 4.27
C TRP A 210 12.77 5.16 4.47
N SER A 211 12.39 4.28 3.54
CA SER A 211 12.59 2.85 3.66
C SER A 211 12.10 2.34 5.03
N ASN A 212 12.92 1.57 5.75
CA ASN A 212 12.56 1.02 7.06
C ASN A 212 12.30 2.07 8.15
N ARG A 213 12.74 3.32 7.97
CA ARG A 213 12.45 4.42 8.91
C ARG A 213 11.05 5.01 8.74
N VAL A 214 10.27 4.55 7.75
CA VAL A 214 8.89 5.02 7.54
C VAL A 214 8.02 4.89 8.79
N VAL A 215 8.32 3.94 9.68
CA VAL A 215 7.59 3.74 10.94
C VAL A 215 7.61 4.96 11.85
N ASP A 216 8.66 5.78 11.76
CA ASP A 216 8.83 7.00 12.55
C ASP A 216 7.87 8.11 12.09
N TYR A 217 7.23 7.94 10.92
CA TYR A 217 6.39 8.95 10.26
C TYR A 217 4.90 8.57 10.20
N PHE A 218 4.52 7.40 10.73
CA PHE A 218 3.13 6.93 10.77
C PHE A 218 2.35 7.43 12.01
N PRO A 219 1.01 7.55 11.93
CA PRO A 219 0.17 7.33 10.73
C PRO A 219 0.27 8.49 9.73
N LEU A 220 0.03 8.20 8.44
CA LEU A 220 -0.10 9.22 7.40
C LEU A 220 -1.54 9.69 7.31
N LYS A 221 -1.74 10.99 7.09
CA LYS A 221 -3.03 11.57 6.75
C LYS A 221 -3.02 12.00 5.29
N ILE A 222 -3.77 11.32 4.44
CA ILE A 222 -3.96 11.75 3.04
C ILE A 222 -4.76 13.07 3.05
N GLU A 223 -4.31 14.03 2.25
CA GLU A 223 -4.97 15.34 2.11
C GLU A 223 -5.64 15.49 0.75
N LYS A 224 -5.00 14.99 -0.31
CA LYS A 224 -5.52 15.04 -1.67
C LYS A 224 -5.02 13.87 -2.50
N VAL A 225 -5.87 13.36 -3.39
CA VAL A 225 -5.49 12.37 -4.40
C VAL A 225 -5.98 12.83 -5.77
N MET A 226 -5.05 12.96 -6.71
CA MET A 226 -5.35 13.14 -8.13
C MET A 226 -4.99 11.86 -8.88
N VAL A 227 -5.88 11.41 -9.75
CA VAL A 227 -5.64 10.28 -10.64
C VAL A 227 -5.51 10.80 -12.07
N GLN A 228 -4.45 10.41 -12.76
CA GLN A 228 -4.28 10.64 -14.18
C GLN A 228 -4.65 9.39 -14.96
N THR A 229 -5.59 9.56 -15.88
CA THR A 229 -5.96 8.54 -16.85
C THR A 229 -5.34 8.88 -18.19
N MET A 230 -4.83 7.87 -18.89
CA MET A 230 -4.47 8.01 -20.30
C MET A 230 -5.59 7.53 -21.23
N GLU A 231 -6.66 6.95 -20.67
CA GLU A 231 -7.85 6.49 -21.37
C GLU A 231 -8.95 7.57 -21.33
N HIS A 232 -9.64 7.79 -22.46
CA HIS A 232 -10.79 8.70 -22.59
C HIS A 232 -12.07 8.14 -21.93
N VAL A 233 -11.96 7.54 -20.75
CA VAL A 233 -13.07 6.98 -19.98
C VAL A 233 -13.45 7.94 -18.87
N GLU A 234 -14.74 8.05 -18.55
CA GLU A 234 -15.18 8.80 -17.36
C GLU A 234 -14.49 8.24 -16.12
N PRO A 235 -13.72 9.05 -15.38
CA PRO A 235 -12.92 8.55 -14.27
C PRO A 235 -13.82 8.15 -13.09
N ASN A 236 -13.63 6.92 -12.60
CA ASN A 236 -14.23 6.41 -11.36
C ASN A 236 -13.11 5.71 -10.57
N VAL A 237 -12.94 6.05 -9.29
CA VAL A 237 -11.85 5.50 -8.45
C VAL A 237 -11.83 3.97 -8.44
N ASN A 238 -13.00 3.35 -8.47
CA ASN A 238 -13.13 1.90 -8.45
C ASN A 238 -12.63 1.24 -9.74
N THR A 239 -12.62 1.94 -10.89
CA THR A 239 -12.04 1.39 -12.12
C THR A 239 -10.51 1.36 -12.04
N PHE A 240 -9.89 2.31 -11.34
CA PHE A 240 -8.42 2.38 -11.19
C PHE A 240 -7.84 1.37 -10.21
N LYS A 241 -8.69 0.76 -9.37
CA LYS A 241 -8.26 -0.36 -8.53
C LYS A 241 -7.73 -1.52 -9.39
N SER A 242 -8.31 -1.73 -10.57
CA SER A 242 -8.03 -2.86 -11.48
C SER A 242 -7.52 -2.43 -12.85
N SER A 243 -6.98 -1.21 -12.98
CA SER A 243 -6.39 -0.70 -14.23
C SER A 243 -5.06 -0.01 -14.00
N SER A 244 -4.31 0.21 -15.09
CA SER A 244 -3.08 1.01 -15.04
C SER A 244 -3.43 2.49 -14.85
N GLY A 245 -2.63 3.20 -14.07
CA GLY A 245 -2.92 4.59 -13.71
C GLY A 245 -1.77 5.25 -12.97
N ILE A 246 -1.78 6.59 -12.97
CA ILE A 246 -0.81 7.39 -12.21
C ILE A 246 -1.55 8.19 -11.15
N PHE A 247 -1.07 8.12 -9.92
CA PHE A 247 -1.70 8.68 -8.74
C PHE A 247 -0.75 9.69 -8.11
N TYR A 248 -1.26 10.89 -7.86
CA TYR A 248 -0.57 11.97 -7.18
C TYR A 248 -1.24 12.15 -5.84
N ILE A 249 -0.53 11.86 -4.76
CA ILE A 249 -1.07 11.79 -3.40
C ILE A 249 -0.32 12.80 -2.54
N SER A 250 -1.02 13.81 -2.01
CA SER A 250 -0.48 14.62 -0.94
C SER A 250 -0.88 14.02 0.40
N PHE A 251 0.07 13.95 1.33
CA PHE A 251 -0.17 13.43 2.67
C PHE A 251 0.72 14.09 3.70
N LYS A 252 0.24 14.10 4.94
CA LYS A 252 0.96 14.61 6.10
C LYS A 252 1.40 13.47 7.00
N THR A 253 2.65 13.52 7.45
CA THR A 253 3.20 12.57 8.43
C THR A 253 2.80 12.95 9.86
N CYS A 254 2.94 12.03 10.82
CA CYS A 254 2.69 12.33 12.23
C CYS A 254 3.58 13.45 12.80
N GLY A 255 4.80 13.60 12.28
CA GLY A 255 5.73 14.69 12.60
C GLY A 255 5.41 16.03 11.92
N GLY A 256 4.33 16.10 11.14
CA GLY A 256 3.84 17.34 10.53
C GLY A 256 4.46 17.67 9.16
N LEU A 257 5.33 16.83 8.61
CA LEU A 257 5.88 17.01 7.27
C LEU A 257 4.80 16.82 6.20
N ASN A 258 4.71 17.77 5.26
CA ASN A 258 3.87 17.66 4.08
C ASN A 258 4.66 16.97 2.96
N CYS A 259 4.06 15.96 2.36
CA CYS A 259 4.72 15.10 1.39
C CYS A 259 3.84 14.91 0.16
N ARG A 260 4.50 14.72 -0.98
CA ARG A 260 3.90 14.52 -2.29
C ARG A 260 4.42 13.22 -2.88
N GLY A 261 3.56 12.21 -2.95
CA GLY A 261 3.87 10.89 -3.49
C GLY A 261 3.31 10.71 -4.88
N ILE A 262 4.11 10.18 -5.81
CA ILE A 262 3.64 9.80 -7.15
C ILE A 262 3.77 8.30 -7.27
N ILE A 263 2.63 7.63 -7.51
CA ILE A 263 2.56 6.19 -7.74
C ILE A 263 2.14 5.93 -9.17
N ARG A 264 2.87 5.06 -9.86
CA ARG A 264 2.45 4.50 -11.14
C ARG A 264 2.10 3.03 -10.93
N GLN A 265 0.82 2.70 -11.08
CA GLN A 265 0.35 1.32 -11.14
C GLN A 265 0.35 0.86 -12.60
N THR A 266 0.93 -0.31 -12.85
CA THR A 266 0.89 -0.96 -14.16
C THR A 266 0.53 -2.43 -14.03
N MET A 267 -0.08 -2.94 -15.11
CA MET A 267 -0.42 -4.35 -15.31
C MET A 267 0.33 -4.85 -16.55
N ASP A 268 0.74 -6.11 -16.56
CA ASP A 268 1.38 -6.76 -17.72
C ASP A 268 0.42 -7.63 -18.55
N GLY A 269 -0.88 -7.55 -18.25
CA GLY A 269 -1.92 -8.36 -18.89
C GLY A 269 -2.10 -9.75 -18.29
N ARG A 270 -1.29 -10.16 -17.30
CA ARG A 270 -1.45 -11.42 -16.58
C ARG A 270 -2.32 -11.22 -15.33
N PRO A 271 -3.12 -12.23 -14.95
CA PRO A 271 -3.88 -12.18 -13.70
C PRO A 271 -2.97 -11.91 -12.50
N GLN A 272 -3.43 -11.13 -11.52
CA GLN A 272 -2.74 -10.82 -10.25
C GLN A 272 -1.43 -10.03 -10.35
N HIS A 273 -0.89 -9.88 -11.56
CA HIS A 273 0.34 -9.18 -11.79
C HIS A 273 0.12 -7.67 -11.66
N VAL A 274 0.69 -7.06 -10.62
CA VAL A 274 0.61 -5.62 -10.38
C VAL A 274 2.00 -5.10 -10.09
N CYS A 275 2.41 -4.05 -10.80
CA CYS A 275 3.62 -3.30 -10.51
C CYS A 275 3.26 -1.91 -9.96
N LEU A 276 3.85 -1.57 -8.81
CA LEU A 276 3.76 -0.25 -8.18
C LEU A 276 5.15 0.40 -8.19
N GLU A 277 5.29 1.45 -8.98
CA GLU A 277 6.47 2.32 -8.96
C GLU A 277 6.17 3.58 -8.17
N ALA A 278 7.12 4.03 -7.35
CA ALA A 278 6.90 5.14 -6.44
C ALA A 278 8.09 6.09 -6.36
N VAL A 279 7.75 7.37 -6.27
CA VAL A 279 8.62 8.45 -5.81
C VAL A 279 7.89 9.27 -4.76
N CYS A 280 8.64 9.92 -3.89
CA CYS A 280 8.11 10.81 -2.87
C CYS A 280 8.98 12.05 -2.75
N GLU A 281 8.34 13.20 -2.60
CA GLU A 281 8.97 14.50 -2.38
C GLU A 281 8.48 15.06 -1.05
N ILE A 282 9.37 15.67 -0.27
CA ILE A 282 9.04 16.39 0.96
C ILE A 282 8.98 17.88 0.64
N ASP A 283 7.89 18.54 1.01
CA ASP A 283 7.76 19.97 0.86
C ASP A 283 8.67 20.68 1.85
N LYS A 284 9.46 21.63 1.35
CA LYS A 284 10.42 22.42 2.12
C LYS A 284 9.84 23.74 2.55
#